data_AF-A0A527VNI0-F1
#
_entry.id   AF-A0A527VNI0-F1
#
_cell.length_a   1.000
_cell.length_b   1.000
_cell.length_c   1.000
_cell.angle_alpha   90.00
_cell.angle_beta   90.00
_cell.angle_gamma   90.00
#
_symmetry.space_group_name_H-M   'P 1'
#
loop_
_entity.id
_entity.type
_entity.pdbx_description
1 polymer ?
#
loop_
_entity_poly.entity_id
_entity_poly.type
_entity_poly.pdbx_seq_one_letter_code
_entity_poly.pdbx_strand_id
1 'polypeptide(L)'
;TFGHLPAVFIPAGPMTTGLANDEKAKVRQLYAEGKVGRAELLEAESKSYHGPGTCTFYGTANSNQMLMEIMGLHTPGASFVNPGTPLRDA
;
A
#
# COMPACT_ATOMS: atom_id res chain seq x y z
N THR A 1 4.22 22.52 27.11
CA THR A 1 4.17 21.24 26.37
C THR A 1 2.82 21.15 25.66
N PHE A 2 2.81 21.11 24.32
CA PHE A 2 1.58 21.13 23.50
C PHE A 2 1.19 19.74 22.93
N GLY A 3 1.79 18.65 23.45
CA GLY A 3 1.65 17.30 22.89
C GLY A 3 0.35 16.56 23.19
N HIS A 4 -0.58 17.15 23.96
CA HIS A 4 -1.84 16.52 24.37
C HIS A 4 -3.06 17.26 23.83
N LEU A 5 -2.92 17.91 22.68
CA LEU A 5 -4.07 18.45 21.97
C LEU A 5 -4.89 17.30 21.36
N PRO A 6 -6.23 17.41 21.31
CA PRO A 6 -7.06 16.45 20.59
C PRO A 6 -6.57 16.31 19.15
N ALA A 7 -6.35 15.07 18.71
CA ALA A 7 -5.89 14.75 17.37
C ALA A 7 -6.53 13.47 16.87
N VAL A 8 -6.67 13.37 15.55
CA VAL A 8 -7.08 12.17 14.82
C VAL A 8 -6.15 12.00 13.63
N PHE A 9 -5.75 10.77 13.35
CA PHE A 9 -4.94 10.44 12.18
C PHE A 9 -5.87 9.94 11.07
N ILE A 10 -5.68 10.46 9.86
CA ILE A 10 -6.47 10.08 8.70
C ILE A 10 -5.58 9.27 7.75
N PRO A 11 -5.79 7.96 7.64
CA PRO A 11 -5.02 7.14 6.70
C PRO A 11 -5.45 7.42 5.26
N ALA A 12 -4.50 7.42 4.33
CA ALA A 12 -4.81 7.49 2.90
C ALA A 12 -5.48 6.21 2.37
N GLY A 13 -5.08 5.05 2.92
CA GLY A 13 -5.51 3.73 2.47
C GLY A 13 -4.56 3.07 1.46
N PRO A 14 -4.72 1.76 1.22
CA PRO A 14 -3.87 1.00 0.31
C PRO A 14 -4.22 1.29 -1.16
N MET A 15 -3.24 1.09 -2.04
CA MET A 15 -3.49 0.97 -3.47
C MET A 15 -4.52 -0.15 -3.74
N THR A 16 -5.14 -0.12 -4.92
CA THR A 16 -5.91 -1.27 -5.42
C THR A 16 -5.00 -2.46 -5.74
N THR A 17 -5.58 -3.66 -5.78
CA THR A 17 -4.85 -4.88 -6.15
C THR A 17 -4.45 -4.86 -7.63
N GLY A 18 -3.24 -5.33 -7.92
CA GLY A 18 -2.72 -5.54 -9.27
C GLY A 18 -1.74 -6.71 -9.29
N LEU A 19 -0.53 -6.51 -9.82
CA LEU A 19 0.48 -7.58 -9.92
C LEU A 19 0.81 -8.16 -8.53
N ALA A 20 0.74 -9.49 -8.42
CA ALA A 20 1.07 -10.18 -7.19
C ALA A 20 2.57 -10.06 -6.86
N ASN A 21 2.90 -10.02 -5.56
CA ASN A 21 4.29 -9.93 -5.12
C ASN A 21 5.15 -11.13 -5.58
N ASP A 22 4.55 -12.33 -5.63
CA ASP A 22 5.25 -13.54 -6.06
C ASP A 22 5.63 -13.48 -7.55
N GLU A 23 4.73 -12.94 -8.38
CA GLU A 23 4.99 -12.74 -9.81
C GLU A 23 6.09 -11.69 -10.03
N LYS A 24 6.01 -10.56 -9.30
CA LYS A 24 7.05 -9.53 -9.29
C LYS A 24 8.41 -10.11 -8.87
N ALA A 25 8.44 -10.90 -7.80
CA ALA A 25 9.66 -11.53 -7.31
C ALA A 25 10.24 -12.52 -8.34
N LYS A 26 9.38 -13.31 -8.99
CA LYS A 26 9.79 -14.25 -10.05
C LYS A 26 10.41 -13.54 -11.24
N VAL A 27 9.84 -12.43 -11.73
CA VAL A 27 10.42 -11.66 -12.85
C VAL A 27 11.79 -11.10 -12.48
N ARG A 28 11.97 -10.60 -11.25
CA ARG A 28 13.28 -10.14 -10.74
C ARG A 28 14.32 -11.26 -10.70
N GLN A 29 13.93 -12.45 -10.26
CA GLN A 29 14.80 -13.63 -10.26
C GLN A 29 15.22 -13.99 -11.68
N LEU A 30 14.28 -14.07 -12.61
CA LEU A 30 14.56 -14.38 -14.01
C LEU A 30 15.46 -13.33 -14.67
N TYR A 31 15.30 -12.05 -14.31
CA TYR A 31 16.17 -10.98 -14.81
C TYR A 31 17.59 -11.12 -14.26
N ALA A 32 17.74 -11.43 -12.97
CA ALA A 32 19.03 -11.72 -12.35
C ALA A 32 19.72 -12.96 -12.96
N GLU A 33 18.94 -13.95 -13.40
CA GLU A 33 19.42 -15.13 -14.13
C GLU A 33 19.72 -14.85 -15.63
N GLY A 34 19.44 -13.65 -16.13
CA GLY A 34 19.61 -13.28 -17.54
C GLY A 34 18.58 -13.91 -18.49
N LYS A 35 17.50 -14.48 -17.95
CA LYS A 35 16.45 -15.16 -18.72
C LYS A 35 15.36 -14.23 -19.27
N VAL A 36 15.27 -13.00 -18.74
CA VAL A 36 14.40 -11.94 -19.27
C VAL A 36 15.19 -10.64 -19.42
N GLY A 37 14.73 -9.78 -20.31
CA GLY A 37 15.37 -8.50 -20.60
C GLY A 37 14.90 -7.36 -19.69
N ARG A 38 15.47 -6.18 -19.94
CA ARG A 38 15.11 -4.95 -19.22
C ARG A 38 13.67 -4.52 -19.49
N ALA A 39 13.13 -4.82 -20.68
CA ALA A 39 11.76 -4.45 -21.04
C ALA A 39 10.75 -5.20 -20.16
N GLU A 40 10.91 -6.51 -20.00
CA GLU A 40 10.07 -7.36 -19.17
C GLU A 40 10.18 -6.98 -17.69
N LEU A 41 11.40 -6.70 -17.21
CA LEU A 41 11.58 -6.19 -15.85
C LEU A 41 10.85 -4.87 -15.63
N LEU A 42 11.02 -3.91 -16.54
CA LEU A 42 10.39 -2.60 -16.43
C LEU A 42 8.86 -2.69 -16.45
N GLU A 43 8.31 -3.58 -17.28
CA GLU A 43 6.86 -3.82 -17.32
C GLU A 43 6.36 -4.35 -15.97
N ALA A 44 7.03 -5.34 -15.39
CA ALA A 44 6.65 -5.90 -14.08
C ALA A 44 6.80 -4.87 -12.94
N GLU A 45 7.87 -4.07 -12.93
CA GLU A 45 8.06 -3.01 -11.94
C GLU A 45 6.99 -1.93 -12.07
N SER A 46 6.66 -1.50 -13.28
CA SER A 46 5.61 -0.49 -13.53
C SER A 46 4.25 -1.02 -13.06
N LYS A 47 3.95 -2.28 -13.37
CA LYS A 47 2.73 -2.96 -12.92
C LYS A 47 2.68 -3.24 -11.42
N SER A 48 3.76 -3.00 -10.66
CA SER A 48 3.74 -3.16 -9.20
C SER A 48 3.15 -1.96 -8.47
N TYR A 49 2.95 -0.84 -9.18
CA TYR A 49 2.32 0.38 -8.68
C TYR A 49 0.95 0.54 -9.34
N HIS A 50 -0.09 0.10 -8.64
CA HIS A 50 -1.44 -0.08 -9.21
C HIS A 50 -2.31 1.19 -9.15
N GLY A 51 -1.83 2.24 -8.50
CA GLY A 51 -2.57 3.48 -8.27
C GLY A 51 -2.01 4.26 -7.08
N PRO A 52 -2.67 5.35 -6.68
CA PRO A 52 -2.35 6.05 -5.44
C PRO A 52 -2.67 5.18 -4.20
N GLY A 53 -1.89 5.33 -3.14
CA GLY A 53 -2.09 4.65 -1.86
C GLY A 53 -0.83 3.96 -1.33
N THR A 54 -0.96 3.29 -0.20
CA THR A 54 0.11 2.48 0.41
C THR A 54 0.22 1.09 -0.23
N CYS A 55 1.23 0.31 0.13
CA CYS A 55 1.38 -1.09 -0.33
C CYS A 55 0.08 -1.90 -0.15
N THR A 56 -0.17 -2.91 -0.98
CA THR A 56 -1.39 -3.74 -0.92
C THR A 56 -1.35 -4.86 0.13
N PHE A 57 -0.18 -5.11 0.73
CA PHE A 57 0.06 -6.17 1.71
C PHE A 57 0.34 -5.59 3.10
N TYR A 58 0.39 -6.44 4.14
CA TYR A 58 0.72 -6.07 5.52
C TYR A 58 2.22 -5.75 5.71
N GLY A 59 2.71 -4.76 4.96
CA GLY A 59 3.99 -4.11 5.24
C GLY A 59 3.83 -2.99 6.27
N THR A 60 4.91 -2.25 6.53
CA THR A 60 4.97 -1.21 7.57
C THR A 60 3.78 -0.26 7.54
N ALA A 61 3.40 0.25 6.37
CA ALA A 61 2.32 1.21 6.24
C ALA A 61 0.96 0.64 6.66
N ASN A 62 0.59 -0.56 6.20
CA ASN A 62 -0.71 -1.15 6.50
C ASN A 62 -0.78 -1.75 7.90
N SER A 63 0.33 -2.30 8.40
CA SER A 63 0.41 -2.79 9.78
C SER A 63 0.35 -1.62 10.78
N ASN A 64 0.98 -0.48 10.49
CA ASN A 64 0.82 0.72 11.31
C ASN A 64 -0.60 1.30 11.21
N GLN A 65 -1.24 1.29 10.03
CA GLN A 65 -2.63 1.71 9.92
C GLN A 65 -3.54 0.88 10.85
N MET A 66 -3.40 -0.44 10.83
CA MET A 66 -4.10 -1.35 11.74
C MET A 66 -3.80 -1.02 13.21
N LEU A 67 -2.53 -0.80 13.57
CA LEU A 67 -2.16 -0.44 14.95
C LEU A 67 -2.82 0.87 15.39
N MET A 68 -2.78 1.91 14.55
CA MET A 68 -3.37 3.22 14.85
C MET A 68 -4.88 3.13 15.02
N GLU A 69 -5.56 2.30 14.23
CA GLU A 69 -7.00 2.06 14.38
C GLU A 69 -7.32 1.30 15.68
N ILE A 70 -6.56 0.28 16.02
CA ILE A 70 -6.71 -0.45 17.31
C ILE A 70 -6.48 0.47 18.50
N MET A 71 -5.53 1.40 18.40
CA MET A 71 -5.25 2.40 19.43
C MET A 71 -6.34 3.49 19.55
N GLY A 72 -7.36 3.47 18.69
CA GLY A 72 -8.44 4.48 18.68
C GLY A 72 -8.00 5.82 18.10
N LEU A 73 -6.93 5.84 17.30
CA LEU A 73 -6.37 7.05 16.70
C LEU A 73 -6.86 7.29 15.26
N HIS A 74 -7.59 6.34 14.68
CA HIS A 74 -8.32 6.44 13.41
C HIS A 74 -9.83 6.42 13.64
N THR A 75 -10.59 6.92 12.66
CA THR A 75 -12.01 6.61 12.56
C THR A 75 -12.20 5.10 12.25
N PRO A 76 -13.23 4.45 12.82
CA PRO A 76 -13.46 3.02 12.58
C PRO A 76 -13.65 2.70 11.10
N GLY A 77 -12.98 1.64 10.64
CA GLY A 77 -13.00 1.18 9.24
C GLY A 77 -12.08 1.96 8.30
N ALA A 78 -11.34 2.97 8.78
CA ALA A 78 -10.58 3.84 7.91
C ALA A 78 -9.30 3.21 7.35
N SER A 79 -8.71 2.18 7.96
CA SER A 79 -7.37 1.71 7.55
C SER A 79 -7.29 1.09 6.16
N PHE A 80 -8.40 0.55 5.63
CA PHE A 80 -8.36 -0.27 4.41
C PHE A 80 -9.30 0.18 3.29
N VAL A 81 -9.93 1.36 3.44
CA VAL A 81 -10.67 1.97 2.34
C VAL A 81 -9.69 2.56 1.33
N ASN A 82 -9.76 2.14 0.06
CA ASN A 82 -8.88 2.63 -0.99
C ASN A 82 -9.07 4.14 -1.25
N PRO A 83 -8.01 4.85 -1.68
CA PRO A 83 -8.10 6.24 -2.13
C PRO A 83 -9.10 6.43 -3.27
N GLY A 84 -9.73 7.61 -3.33
CA GLY A 84 -10.61 8.02 -4.44
C GLY A 84 -11.96 7.29 -4.50
N THR A 85 -12.35 6.57 -3.45
CA THR A 85 -13.68 6.00 -3.33
C THR A 85 -14.64 7.01 -2.69
N PRO A 86 -15.95 6.98 -3.03
CA PRO A 86 -16.92 7.86 -2.37
C PRO A 86 -16.92 7.72 -0.84
N LEU A 87 -16.59 6.54 -0.31
CA LEU A 87 -16.48 6.32 1.14
C LEU A 87 -15.27 7.01 1.77
N ARG A 88 -14.18 7.23 1.01
CA ARG A 88 -12.99 7.96 1.48
C ARG A 88 -13.21 9.47 1.46
N ASP A 89 -14.00 9.96 0.52
CA ASP A 89 -14.28 11.40 0.34
C ASP A 89 -15.38 11.93 1.28
N ALA A 90 -16.21 11.03 1.84
CA ALA A 90 -17.37 11.33 2.68
C ALA A 90 -17.03 11.84 4.09
#